data_AF-A0A9E3SDT6-F1
#
_entry.id   AF-A0A9E3SDT6-F1
#
_cell.length_a   1.000
_cell.length_b   1.000
_cell.length_c   1.000
_cell.angle_alpha   90.00
_cell.angle_beta   90.00
_cell.angle_gamma   90.00
#
_symmetry.space_group_name_H-M   'P 1'
#
loop_
_entity.id
_entity.type
_entity.pdbx_description
1 polymer ?
#
loop_
_entity_poly.entity_id
_entity_poly.type
_entity_poly.pdbx_seq_one_letter_code
_entity_poly.pdbx_strand_id
1 'polypeptide(L)'
;YNPMLYHHDIATIEKVFIGKNYEENYKILVQKVRERKHNIPPLVNAYMNLSSTMRTFGTALNTSFGEVEETGIILTIDDIYGIKKDRHLHFEKGEKPVHLS
;
A
#
# COMPACT_ATOMS: atom_id res chain seq x y z
N TYR A 1 -17.54 14.43 -3.90
CA TYR A 1 -16.78 13.22 -3.55
C TYR A 1 -16.83 13.08 -2.04
N ASN A 2 -17.55 12.08 -1.53
CA ASN A 2 -17.74 11.86 -0.09
C ASN A 2 -17.24 10.43 0.22
N PRO A 3 -15.95 10.26 0.58
CA PRO A 3 -15.45 8.94 0.95
C PRO A 3 -16.17 8.43 2.20
N MET A 4 -16.34 7.12 2.31
CA MET A 4 -16.89 6.49 3.49
C MET A 4 -16.01 6.81 4.70
N LEU A 5 -16.66 7.18 5.79
CA LEU A 5 -15.98 7.37 7.06
C LEU A 5 -15.44 6.02 7.53
N TYR A 6 -14.29 6.05 8.20
CA TYR A 6 -13.80 4.86 8.88
C TYR A 6 -14.88 4.36 9.84
N HIS A 7 -15.23 3.08 9.73
CA HIS A 7 -16.14 2.43 10.66
C HIS A 7 -15.60 2.43 12.11
N HIS A 8 -14.30 2.70 12.28
CA HIS A 8 -13.63 2.74 13.56
C HIS A 8 -13.17 4.16 13.90
N ASP A 9 -13.25 4.49 15.19
CA ASP A 9 -12.74 5.74 15.74
C ASP A 9 -11.23 5.87 15.52
N ILE A 10 -10.83 6.98 14.88
CA ILE A 10 -9.43 7.29 14.58
C ILE A 10 -8.60 7.37 15.86
N ALA A 11 -9.14 7.94 16.94
CA ALA A 11 -8.41 8.05 18.20
C ALA A 11 -8.11 6.68 18.82
N THR A 12 -8.96 5.68 18.56
CA THR A 12 -8.71 4.29 18.95
C THR A 12 -7.59 3.67 18.11
N ILE A 13 -7.54 3.95 16.81
CA ILE A 13 -6.50 3.47 15.90
C ILE A 13 -5.13 4.10 16.26
N GLU A 14 -5.09 5.40 16.55
CA GLU A 14 -3.87 6.12 16.95
C GLU A 14 -3.25 5.54 18.23
N LYS A 15 -4.08 5.09 19.18
CA LYS A 15 -3.60 4.41 20.40
C LYS A 15 -2.99 3.04 20.16
N VAL A 16 -3.29 2.41 19.01
CA VAL A 16 -2.70 1.13 18.63
C VAL A 16 -1.33 1.34 17.98
N PHE A 17 -1.20 2.32 17.09
CA PHE A 17 0.01 2.57 16.31
C PHE A 17 0.95 3.56 17.00
N ILE A 18 1.63 3.08 18.05
CA ILE A 18 2.54 3.88 18.90
C ILE A 18 4.02 3.80 18.49
N GLY A 19 4.34 3.16 17.37
CA GLY A 19 5.70 3.05 16.86
C GLY A 19 6.26 4.40 16.41
N LYS A 20 7.58 4.57 16.50
CA LYS A 20 8.28 5.82 16.15
C LYS A 20 8.44 6.02 14.64
N ASN A 21 8.33 4.93 13.88
CA ASN A 21 8.53 4.92 12.43
C ASN A 21 7.58 3.90 11.77
N TYR A 22 7.59 3.88 10.44
CA TYR A 22 6.78 2.98 9.64
C TYR A 22 7.02 1.50 9.99
N GLU A 23 8.28 1.07 10.13
CA GLU A 23 8.63 -0.34 10.36
C GLU A 23 8.12 -0.85 11.71
N GLU A 24 8.21 -0.03 12.76
CA GLU A 24 7.66 -0.34 14.08
C GLU A 24 6.13 -0.45 14.03
N ASN A 25 5.46 0.51 13.39
CA ASN A 25 4.00 0.48 13.24
C ASN A 25 3.52 -0.69 12.36
N TYR A 26 4.28 -1.06 11.34
CA TYR A 26 3.99 -2.22 10.50
C TYR A 26 4.11 -3.53 11.29
N LYS A 27 5.11 -3.67 12.19
CA LYS A 27 5.20 -4.82 13.09
C LYS A 27 3.99 -4.91 14.02
N ILE A 28 3.54 -3.78 14.58
CA ILE A 28 2.32 -3.70 15.40
C ILE A 28 1.10 -4.15 14.58
N LEU A 29 0.96 -3.67 13.34
CA LEU A 29 -0.13 -4.08 12.44
C LEU A 29 -0.14 -5.60 12.24
N VAL A 30 0.99 -6.18 11.85
CA VAL A 30 1.13 -7.62 11.63
C VAL A 30 0.74 -8.42 12.87
N GLN A 31 1.21 -8.00 14.05
CA GLN A 31 0.86 -8.65 15.31
C GLN A 31 -0.65 -8.57 15.58
N LYS A 32 -1.26 -7.39 15.47
CA LYS A 32 -2.70 -7.19 15.73
C LYS A 32 -3.62 -7.92 14.76
N VAL A 33 -3.21 -8.06 13.50
CA VAL A 33 -3.94 -8.83 12.48
C VAL A 33 -3.86 -10.33 12.79
N ARG A 34 -2.68 -10.82 13.18
CA ARG A 34 -2.48 -12.23 13.58
C ARG A 34 -3.19 -12.60 14.87
N GLU A 35 -3.22 -11.72 15.87
CA GLU A 35 -4.01 -11.89 17.11
C GLU A 35 -5.50 -12.15 16.80
N ARG A 36 -6.01 -11.58 15.70
CA ARG A 36 -7.38 -11.77 15.21
C ARG A 36 -7.54 -12.95 14.25
N LYS A 37 -6.51 -13.79 14.09
CA LYS A 37 -6.47 -14.94 13.17
C LYS A 37 -6.67 -14.57 11.69
N HIS A 38 -6.33 -13.34 11.32
CA HIS A 38 -6.30 -12.89 9.94
C HIS A 38 -4.85 -12.72 9.46
N ASN A 39 -4.69 -12.56 8.14
CA ASN A 39 -3.41 -12.28 7.50
C ASN A 39 -3.53 -11.01 6.66
N ILE A 40 -2.43 -10.26 6.57
CA ILE A 40 -2.37 -9.11 5.67
C ILE A 40 -2.24 -9.65 4.23
N PRO A 41 -3.11 -9.23 3.30
CA PRO A 41 -2.99 -9.65 1.90
C PRO A 41 -1.63 -9.25 1.31
N PRO A 42 -0.98 -10.11 0.50
CA PRO A 42 0.34 -9.82 -0.07
C PRO A 42 0.40 -8.50 -0.86
N LEU A 43 -0.71 -8.15 -1.50
CA LEU A 43 -0.83 -6.95 -2.32
C LEU A 43 -0.73 -5.66 -1.50
N VAL A 44 -1.27 -5.64 -0.28
CA VAL A 44 -1.16 -4.50 0.64
C VAL A 44 0.31 -4.27 1.00
N ASN A 45 1.04 -5.35 1.31
CA ASN A 45 2.47 -5.27 1.60
C ASN A 45 3.29 -4.80 0.40
N ALA A 46 2.89 -5.17 -0.82
CA ALA A 46 3.54 -4.66 -2.01
C ALA A 46 3.41 -3.13 -2.08
N TYR A 47 2.19 -2.58 -2.01
CA TYR A 47 1.99 -1.14 -2.14
C TYR A 47 2.62 -0.31 -1.01
N MET A 48 2.49 -0.75 0.25
CA MET A 48 3.05 -0.01 1.38
C MET A 48 4.58 0.07 1.34
N ASN A 49 5.25 -0.93 0.77
CA ASN A 49 6.71 -0.94 0.61
C ASN A 49 7.18 -0.27 -0.70
N LEU A 50 6.28 0.06 -1.62
CA LEU A 50 6.63 0.55 -2.96
C LEU A 50 6.83 2.07 -3.02
N SER A 51 6.18 2.84 -2.16
CA SER A 51 6.34 4.30 -2.11
C SER A 51 5.97 4.82 -0.74
N SER A 52 6.92 5.51 -0.09
CA SER A 52 6.67 6.25 1.15
C SER A 52 5.77 7.48 0.93
N THR A 53 5.55 7.88 -0.32
CA THR A 53 4.68 9.00 -0.71
C THR A 53 3.30 8.56 -1.18
N MET A 54 2.96 7.27 -1.06
CA MET A 54 1.62 6.76 -1.38
C MET A 54 0.53 7.55 -0.65
N ARG A 55 -0.52 7.94 -1.38
CA ARG A 55 -1.70 8.62 -0.82
C ARG A 55 -2.93 7.76 -1.01
N THR A 56 -3.75 7.65 0.03
CA THR A 56 -5.10 7.08 -0.03
C THR A 56 -6.13 8.20 -0.04
N PHE A 57 -7.17 8.06 -0.86
CA PHE A 57 -8.26 9.02 -0.97
C PHE A 57 -9.52 8.56 -0.20
N GLY A 58 -9.41 7.42 0.50
CA GLY A 58 -10.53 6.80 1.18
C GLY A 58 -11.27 5.80 0.29
N THR A 59 -12.33 5.24 0.83
CA THR A 59 -13.11 4.16 0.22
C THR A 59 -14.46 4.69 -0.23
N ALA A 60 -14.88 4.33 -1.43
CA ALA A 60 -16.21 4.62 -1.95
C ALA A 60 -16.99 3.32 -2.17
N LEU A 61 -18.31 3.37 -1.96
CA LEU A 61 -19.20 2.26 -2.28
C LEU A 61 -19.60 2.35 -3.76
N ASN A 62 -19.25 1.33 -4.54
CA ASN A 62 -19.65 1.23 -5.94
C ASN A 62 -20.85 0.29 -6.08
N THR A 63 -22.05 0.84 -5.89
CA THR A 63 -23.32 0.09 -6.02
C THR A 63 -23.59 -0.38 -7.45
N SER A 64 -23.08 0.34 -8.45
CA SER A 64 -23.27 0.01 -9.87
C SER A 64 -22.43 -1.19 -10.32
N PHE A 65 -21.41 -1.56 -9.54
CA PHE A 65 -20.53 -2.69 -9.83
C PHE A 65 -20.61 -3.76 -8.72
N GLY A 66 -21.84 -4.13 -8.32
CA GLY A 66 -22.07 -5.24 -7.40
C GLY A 66 -21.81 -4.91 -5.93
N GLU A 67 -22.07 -3.66 -5.51
CA GLU A 67 -21.96 -3.21 -4.11
C GLU A 67 -20.58 -3.41 -3.49
N VAL A 68 -19.53 -3.24 -4.31
CA VAL A 68 -18.15 -3.39 -3.85
C VAL A 68 -17.61 -2.11 -3.22
N GLU A 69 -16.70 -2.26 -2.27
CA GLU A 69 -15.93 -1.16 -1.70
C GLU A 69 -14.65 -0.94 -2.51
N GLU A 70 -14.47 0.27 -3.04
CA GLU A 70 -13.30 0.64 -3.83
C GLU A 70 -12.46 1.67 -3.10
N THR A 71 -11.18 1.40 -2.91
CA THR A 71 -10.24 2.33 -2.28
C THR A 71 -9.31 2.94 -3.33
N GLY A 72 -9.33 4.26 -3.44
CA GLY A 72 -8.45 4.99 -4.35
C GLY A 72 -7.07 5.20 -3.73
N ILE A 73 -6.02 4.69 -4.38
CA ILE A 73 -4.62 4.96 -4.00
C ILE A 73 -3.86 5.60 -5.16
N ILE A 74 -2.96 6.53 -4.85
CA ILE A 74 -2.02 7.13 -5.80
C ILE A 74 -0.60 6.82 -5.34
N LEU A 75 0.24 6.41 -6.29
CA LEU A 75 1.64 6.10 -6.10
C LEU A 75 2.49 6.99 -7.00
N THR A 76 3.59 7.51 -6.45
CA THR A 76 4.60 8.20 -7.24
C THR A 76 5.45 7.17 -7.95
N ILE A 77 5.47 7.25 -9.29
CA ILE A 77 6.18 6.29 -10.14
C ILE A 77 7.70 6.28 -9.85
N ASP A 78 8.30 7.46 -9.62
CA ASP A 78 9.73 7.60 -9.37
C ASP A 78 10.20 6.86 -8.11
N ASP A 79 9.39 6.80 -7.05
CA ASP A 79 9.69 6.06 -5.81
C ASP A 79 9.80 4.55 -6.05
N ILE A 80 9.04 4.04 -7.03
CA ILE A 80 8.98 2.60 -7.36
C ILE A 80 10.19 2.18 -8.19
N TYR A 81 10.67 3.05 -9.08
CA TYR A 81 11.75 2.74 -10.01
C TYR A 81 13.12 2.57 -9.33
N GLY A 82 13.37 3.24 -8.20
CA GLY A 82 14.59 3.05 -7.40
C GLY A 82 14.66 1.66 -6.76
N ILE A 83 13.61 1.26 -6.06
CA ILE A 83 13.55 0.00 -5.27
C ILE A 83 13.53 -1.25 -6.18
N LYS A 84 12.95 -1.14 -7.39
CA LYS A 84 12.89 -2.27 -8.35
C LYS A 84 14.10 -2.37 -9.28
N LYS A 85 14.84 -1.28 -9.54
CA LYS A 85 16.06 -1.30 -10.38
C LYS A 85 17.09 -2.28 -9.84
N ASP A 86 17.38 -2.23 -8.54
CA ASP A 86 18.42 -3.07 -7.92
C ASP A 86 18.11 -4.57 -7.94
N ARG A 87 16.83 -4.96 -8.11
CA ARG A 87 16.42 -6.38 -8.01
C ARG A 87 16.08 -7.02 -9.36
N HIS A 88 15.79 -6.25 -10.40
CA HIS A 88 15.32 -6.79 -11.70
C HIS A 88 15.88 -6.08 -12.95
N LEU A 89 16.67 -5.01 -12.81
CA LEU A 89 17.24 -4.27 -13.94
C LEU A 89 18.77 -4.39 -13.91
N HIS A 90 19.29 -5.63 -13.94
CA HIS A 90 20.62 -5.87 -14.50
C HIS A 90 20.50 -5.78 -16.01
N PHE A 91 20.54 -4.56 -16.55
CA PHE A 91 20.95 -4.38 -17.93
C PHE A 91 22.45 -4.16 -17.92
N GLU A 92 23.19 -5.07 -18.56
CA GLU A 92 24.54 -4.73 -18.96
C GLU A 92 24.46 -3.44 -19.78
N LYS A 93 25.31 -2.49 -19.40
CA LYS A 93 25.28 -1.12 -19.88
C LYS A 93 25.57 -1.11 -21.39
N GLY A 94 24.55 -1.17 -22.23
CA GLY A 94 24.75 -1.08 -23.69
C GLY A 94 23.63 -1.56 -24.61
N GLU A 95 22.68 -2.40 -24.17
CA GLU A 95 21.70 -2.97 -25.10
C GLU A 95 20.28 -2.43 -24.88
N LYS A 96 19.65 -1.96 -25.97
CA LYS A 96 18.24 -1.56 -25.97
C LYS A 96 17.36 -2.82 -26.02
N PRO A 97 16.27 -2.89 -25.23
CA PRO A 97 15.37 -4.04 -25.25
C PRO A 97 14.64 -4.16 -26.60
N VAL A 98 14.76 -5.35 -27.21
CA VAL A 98 14.36 -5.68 -28.59
C VAL A 98 12.85 -5.54 -28.86
N HIS A 99 12.00 -5.47 -27.82
CA HIS A 99 10.54 -5.42 -27.98
C HIS A 99 9.94 -4.00 -28.03
N LEU A 100 10.74 -2.93 -27.95
CA LEU A 100 10.24 -1.56 -28.14
C LEU A 100 10.64 -0.99 -29.53
N SER A 101 10.63 -1.86 -30.55
CA SER A 101 10.83 -1.50 -31.96
C SER A 101 9.50 -1.28 -32.66
#